data_AF-A0A9W6A0M8-F1
#
_entry.id   AF-A0A9W6A0M8-F1
#
_cell.length_a   1.000
_cell.length_b   1.000
_cell.length_c   1.000
_cell.angle_alpha   90.00
_cell.angle_beta   90.00
_cell.angle_gamma   90.00
#
_symmetry.space_group_name_H-M   'P 1'
#
loop_
_entity.id
_entity.type
_entity.pdbx_description
1 polymer ?
#
loop_
_entity_poly.entity_id
_entity_poly.type
_entity_poly.pdbx_seq_one_letter_code
_entity_poly.pdbx_strand_id
1 'polypeptide(L)'
;MSTLVQINSREQFSSLLSSSTFVVADFYADWCGPCKAIAPAYEQLASQLSRPNKITFTKVNVDKNQDIARQYGITAMPTFVLFERGRPTSTVRGANAKELNDLVRKLATEAEKAPEGNDAGSSSGVGWIGAPAPKNYSDISDQYDPKGLELLNRASEFGTAKTLFDSSKPSSLNNAKGKAGAAPDWVESDTDEQLMLFIPFQSTLKVHSLQITSLPPSADEEVEDEDERPMRPRTVSLYTNRSHVLGFDEADDIPAVQTVTIQPEDWDPKTGTAKVDLRFVKFQSVTSLVIFFVDGDGDSEKLRVDRVRIFGEAGEKREMGKLEKIGDEPEKPSLCSYMDSRHIHTYNDIHIQYQ
;
A
#
# COMPACT_ATOMS: atom_id res chain seq x y z
N MET A 1 27.17 20.09 13.59
CA MET A 1 27.61 18.69 13.55
C MET A 1 26.39 17.84 13.78
N SER A 2 25.96 17.03 12.82
CA SER A 2 24.81 16.16 13.04
C SER A 2 25.29 14.89 13.72
N THR A 3 24.72 14.63 14.89
CA THR A 3 25.12 13.59 15.83
C THR A 3 24.55 12.26 15.39
N LEU A 4 25.39 11.22 15.41
CA LEU A 4 24.98 9.83 15.26
C LEU A 4 23.89 9.49 16.30
N VAL A 5 22.71 9.06 15.85
CA VAL A 5 21.57 8.84 16.76
C VAL A 5 21.58 7.41 17.29
N GLN A 6 21.65 7.23 18.61
CA GLN A 6 21.48 5.92 19.23
C GLN A 6 19.99 5.63 19.46
N ILE A 7 19.51 4.48 18.98
CA ILE A 7 18.13 4.02 19.19
C ILE A 7 18.02 3.24 20.49
N ASN A 8 17.09 3.68 21.34
CA ASN A 8 16.79 3.07 22.63
C ASN A 8 15.36 2.54 22.73
N SER A 9 14.50 2.84 21.75
CA SER A 9 13.10 2.37 21.72
C SER A 9 12.57 2.31 20.30
N ARG A 10 11.52 1.53 20.11
CA ARG A 10 10.80 1.40 18.84
C ARG A 10 10.17 2.73 18.40
N GLU A 11 9.63 3.48 19.34
CA GLU A 11 8.98 4.78 19.11
C GLU A 11 10.00 5.82 18.64
N GLN A 12 11.20 5.81 19.22
CA GLN A 12 12.28 6.68 18.78
C GLN A 12 12.71 6.33 17.35
N PHE A 13 12.81 5.04 17.03
CA PHE A 13 13.16 4.60 15.69
C PHE A 13 12.10 4.98 14.66
N SER A 14 10.82 4.73 14.95
CA SER A 14 9.71 5.08 14.05
C SER A 14 9.61 6.60 13.86
N SER A 15 9.79 7.39 14.93
CA SER A 15 9.85 8.85 14.83
C SER A 15 10.99 9.30 13.92
N LEU A 16 12.18 8.71 14.07
CA LEU A 16 13.34 9.05 13.25
C LEU A 16 13.13 8.72 11.77
N LEU A 17 12.53 7.56 11.49
CA LEU A 17 12.17 7.12 10.15
C LEU A 17 11.13 8.05 9.50
N SER A 18 10.25 8.66 10.29
CA SER A 18 9.24 9.61 9.80
C SER A 18 9.77 11.04 9.63
N SER A 19 10.78 11.45 10.41
CA SER A 19 11.29 12.83 10.40
C SER A 19 12.38 13.08 9.36
N SER A 20 13.03 12.02 8.86
CA SER A 20 14.18 12.14 7.98
C SER A 20 13.92 11.47 6.64
N THR A 21 14.25 12.16 5.54
CA THR A 21 14.07 11.63 4.18
C THR A 21 14.85 10.34 3.96
N PHE A 22 16.10 10.28 4.41
CA PHE A 22 16.94 9.09 4.38
C PHE A 22 17.44 8.77 5.79
N VAL A 23 17.36 7.49 6.18
CA VAL A 23 17.96 6.98 7.41
C VAL A 23 18.85 5.80 7.06
N VAL A 24 20.13 5.89 7.42
CA VAL A 24 21.07 4.76 7.32
C VAL A 24 21.19 4.17 8.72
N ALA A 25 20.64 2.98 8.95
CA ALA A 25 20.67 2.32 10.26
C ALA A 25 21.73 1.21 10.30
N ASP A 26 22.66 1.29 11.24
CA ASP A 26 23.62 0.22 11.58
C ASP A 26 23.03 -0.68 12.67
N PHE A 27 22.65 -1.90 12.29
CA PHE A 27 22.25 -2.95 13.23
C PHE A 27 23.48 -3.70 13.72
N TYR A 28 23.81 -3.51 14.99
CA TYR A 28 25.06 -3.97 15.60
C TYR A 28 24.81 -4.68 16.94
N ALA A 29 25.87 -5.31 17.47
CA ALA A 29 25.90 -5.82 18.84
C ALA A 29 27.25 -5.45 19.51
N ASP A 30 27.26 -5.30 20.83
CA ASP A 30 28.46 -4.83 21.57
C ASP A 30 29.62 -5.85 21.55
N TRP A 31 29.27 -7.14 21.41
CA TRP A 31 30.20 -8.26 21.31
C TRP A 31 30.67 -8.55 19.88
N CYS A 32 30.08 -7.90 18.87
CA CYS A 32 30.37 -8.16 17.46
C CYS A 32 31.71 -7.54 17.03
N GLY A 33 32.72 -8.40 16.81
CA GLY A 33 34.05 -8.00 16.32
C GLY A 33 34.02 -7.24 14.98
N PRO A 34 33.36 -7.77 13.93
CA PRO A 34 33.23 -7.08 12.64
C PRO A 34 32.53 -5.71 12.74
N CYS A 35 31.58 -5.55 13.65
CA CYS A 35 30.90 -4.28 13.89
C CYS A 35 31.88 -3.21 14.40
N LYS A 36 32.79 -3.58 15.31
CA LYS A 36 33.85 -2.69 15.80
C LYS A 36 34.82 -2.28 14.69
N ALA A 37 35.10 -3.18 13.75
CA ALA A 37 36.01 -2.91 12.64
C ALA A 37 35.45 -1.88 11.65
N ILE A 38 34.14 -1.91 11.36
CA ILE A 38 33.51 -0.99 10.39
C ILE A 38 32.98 0.30 11.03
N ALA A 39 32.76 0.33 12.35
CA ALA A 39 32.23 1.49 13.06
C ALA A 39 32.95 2.82 12.74
N PRO A 40 34.31 2.89 12.69
CA PRO A 40 34.99 4.14 12.34
C PRO A 40 34.65 4.66 10.93
N ALA A 41 34.51 3.76 9.96
CA ALA A 41 34.14 4.12 8.59
C ALA A 41 32.69 4.63 8.53
N TYR A 42 31.79 3.98 9.26
CA TYR A 42 30.39 4.40 9.37
C TYR A 42 30.24 5.77 10.07
N GLU A 43 30.97 6.00 11.16
CA GLU A 43 30.99 7.29 11.87
C GLU A 43 31.59 8.41 11.00
N GLN A 44 32.63 8.12 10.22
CA GLN A 44 33.18 9.06 9.26
C GLN A 44 32.15 9.46 8.21
N LEU A 45 31.42 8.49 7.63
CA LEU A 45 30.33 8.76 6.69
C LEU A 45 29.22 9.60 7.33
N ALA A 46 28.82 9.26 8.56
CA ALA A 46 27.84 10.02 9.31
C ALA A 46 28.29 11.47 9.50
N SER A 47 29.55 11.72 9.87
CA SER A 47 30.07 13.06 10.09
C SER A 47 30.07 13.92 8.82
N GLN A 48 30.32 13.32 7.66
CA GLN A 48 30.42 14.03 6.38
C GLN A 48 29.05 14.30 5.76
N LEU A 49 28.15 13.32 5.83
CA LEU A 49 26.95 13.28 5.00
C LEU A 49 25.65 13.48 5.76
N SER A 50 25.68 13.45 7.10
CA SER A 50 24.47 13.73 7.86
C SER A 50 23.97 15.16 7.60
N ARG A 51 22.68 15.27 7.36
CA ARG A 51 21.96 16.52 7.11
C ARG A 51 20.63 16.44 7.88
N PRO A 52 20.34 17.37 8.81
CA PRO A 52 19.11 17.37 9.59
C PRO A 52 17.88 17.20 8.67
N ASN A 53 16.94 16.34 9.07
CA ASN A 53 15.71 16.01 8.33
C ASN A 53 15.90 15.46 6.90
N LYS A 54 17.14 15.29 6.42
CA LYS A 54 17.45 14.85 5.05
C LYS A 54 18.21 13.53 5.02
N ILE A 55 19.38 13.44 5.66
CA ILE A 55 20.14 12.19 5.80
C ILE A 55 20.51 12.03 7.27
N THR A 56 20.00 10.99 7.91
CA THR A 56 20.32 10.66 9.30
C THR A 56 21.01 9.32 9.40
N PHE A 57 22.05 9.27 10.22
CA PHE A 57 22.75 8.03 10.56
C PHE A 57 22.37 7.62 11.98
N THR A 58 22.07 6.34 12.16
CA THR A 58 21.60 5.81 13.43
C THR A 58 22.13 4.42 13.72
N LYS A 59 22.27 4.09 15.00
CA LYS A 59 22.71 2.77 15.46
C LYS A 59 21.60 2.09 16.26
N VAL A 60 21.35 0.84 15.92
CA VAL A 60 20.36 -0.03 16.57
C VAL A 60 21.10 -1.23 17.14
N ASN A 61 21.19 -1.28 18.47
CA ASN A 61 21.73 -2.47 19.15
C ASN A 61 20.67 -3.57 19.12
N VAL A 62 20.97 -4.70 18.48
CA VAL A 62 19.98 -5.79 18.28
C VAL A 62 19.65 -6.54 19.57
N ASP A 63 20.56 -6.56 20.55
CA ASP A 63 20.33 -7.21 21.84
C ASP A 63 19.34 -6.39 22.69
N LYS A 64 19.38 -5.06 22.54
CA LYS A 64 18.51 -4.12 23.27
C LYS A 64 17.18 -3.84 22.55
N ASN A 65 17.14 -3.98 21.22
CA ASN A 65 15.98 -3.68 20.38
C ASN A 65 15.59 -4.89 19.52
N GLN A 66 15.31 -6.02 20.17
CA GLN A 66 15.06 -7.30 19.50
C GLN A 66 13.82 -7.29 18.60
N ASP A 67 12.80 -6.52 18.97
CA ASP A 67 11.56 -6.32 18.21
C ASP A 67 11.84 -5.60 16.88
N ILE A 68 12.66 -4.53 16.90
CA ILE A 68 13.09 -3.82 15.70
C ILE A 68 13.93 -4.76 14.83
N ALA A 69 14.89 -5.48 15.41
CA ALA A 69 15.72 -6.43 14.68
C ALA A 69 14.90 -7.53 14.00
N ARG A 70 13.89 -8.08 14.69
CA ARG A 70 12.96 -9.08 14.14
C ARG A 70 12.10 -8.49 13.02
N GLN A 71 11.58 -7.28 13.20
CA GLN A 71 10.74 -6.61 12.20
C GLN A 71 11.46 -6.46 10.85
N TYR A 72 12.77 -6.16 10.87
CA TYR A 72 13.57 -5.99 9.65
C TYR A 72 14.38 -7.24 9.26
N GLY A 73 14.11 -8.40 9.87
CA GLY A 73 14.73 -9.67 9.51
C GLY A 73 16.25 -9.68 9.68
N ILE A 74 16.77 -9.03 10.72
CA ILE A 74 18.21 -8.95 10.99
C ILE A 74 18.70 -10.29 11.54
N THR A 75 19.46 -11.02 10.72
CA THR A 75 20.00 -12.35 11.07
C THR A 75 21.51 -12.36 11.24
N ALA A 76 22.21 -11.28 10.89
CA ALA A 76 23.66 -11.14 10.99
C ALA A 76 24.04 -9.69 11.32
N MET A 77 25.16 -9.50 12.01
CA MET A 77 25.69 -8.18 12.33
C MET A 77 27.14 -8.03 11.85
N PRO A 78 27.56 -6.83 11.39
CA PRO A 78 26.71 -5.66 11.19
C PRO A 78 25.78 -5.86 9.99
N THR A 79 24.57 -5.32 10.05
CA THR A 79 23.71 -5.15 8.88
C THR A 79 23.31 -3.70 8.80
N PHE A 80 23.57 -3.07 7.66
CA PHE A 80 23.15 -1.71 7.38
C PHE A 80 21.86 -1.76 6.58
N VAL A 81 20.81 -1.14 7.10
CA VAL A 81 19.56 -0.98 6.35
C VAL A 81 19.40 0.49 6.02
N LEU A 82 19.19 0.74 4.74
CA LEU A 82 18.82 2.04 4.24
C LEU A 82 17.31 2.16 4.24
N PHE A 83 16.83 3.27 4.79
CA PHE A 83 15.46 3.68 4.72
C PHE A 83 15.34 4.95 3.89
N GLU A 84 14.35 4.98 3.00
CA GLU A 84 13.87 6.18 2.36
C GLU A 84 12.42 6.43 2.78
N ARG A 85 12.16 7.58 3.39
CA ARG A 85 10.85 7.99 3.93
C ARG A 85 10.16 6.86 4.70
N GLY A 86 10.93 6.20 5.59
CA GLY A 86 10.48 5.11 6.45
C GLY A 86 10.37 3.73 5.81
N ARG A 87 10.58 3.57 4.50
CA ARG A 87 10.59 2.27 3.82
C ARG A 87 12.02 1.74 3.64
N PRO A 88 12.31 0.46 3.94
CA PRO A 88 13.62 -0.12 3.68
C PRO A 88 13.83 -0.28 2.16
N THR A 89 14.88 0.30 1.61
CA THR A 89 15.15 0.30 0.16
C THR A 89 16.41 -0.48 -0.22
N SER A 90 17.36 -0.64 0.69
CA SER A 90 18.58 -1.40 0.45
C SER A 90 19.15 -1.96 1.75
N THR A 91 19.92 -3.03 1.65
CA THR A 91 20.54 -3.68 2.80
C THR A 91 21.96 -4.13 2.45
N VAL A 92 22.92 -3.77 3.28
CA VAL A 92 24.31 -4.22 3.19
C VAL A 92 24.59 -5.10 4.40
N ARG A 93 24.96 -6.35 4.16
CA ARG A 93 25.27 -7.30 5.24
C ARG A 93 26.77 -7.45 5.42
N GLY A 94 27.20 -7.56 6.67
CA GLY A 94 28.59 -7.71 7.05
C GLY A 94 29.39 -6.41 7.00
N ALA A 95 30.65 -6.50 7.40
CA ALA A 95 31.58 -5.37 7.46
C ALA A 95 32.14 -5.00 6.06
N ASN A 96 31.26 -4.80 5.08
CA ASN A 96 31.64 -4.42 3.72
C ASN A 96 31.69 -2.89 3.56
N ALA A 97 32.84 -2.30 3.90
CA ALA A 97 33.03 -0.86 3.84
C ALA A 97 32.88 -0.28 2.42
N LYS A 98 33.26 -1.02 1.38
CA LYS A 98 33.16 -0.55 -0.02
C LYS A 98 31.70 -0.39 -0.42
N GLU A 99 30.91 -1.44 -0.24
CA GLU A 99 29.49 -1.45 -0.58
C GLU A 99 28.69 -0.42 0.24
N LEU A 100 29.01 -0.28 1.53
CA LEU A 100 28.44 0.75 2.38
C LEU A 100 28.76 2.16 1.85
N ASN A 101 30.03 2.43 1.49
CA ASN A 101 30.43 3.71 0.93
C ASN A 101 29.72 4.01 -0.40
N ASP A 102 29.65 3.02 -1.30
CA ASP A 102 29.02 3.18 -2.61
C ASP A 102 27.52 3.47 -2.46
N LEU A 103 26.83 2.74 -1.59
CA LEU A 103 25.41 2.95 -1.28
C LEU A 103 25.17 4.36 -0.71
N VAL A 104 25.96 4.75 0.30
CA VAL A 104 25.81 6.04 0.99
C VAL A 104 26.14 7.23 0.08
N ARG A 105 27.14 7.10 -0.80
CA ARG A 105 27.51 8.15 -1.78
C ARG A 105 26.47 8.29 -2.88
N LYS A 106 25.91 7.17 -3.36
CA LYS A 106 24.79 7.20 -4.31
C LYS A 106 23.61 7.97 -3.72
N LEU A 107 23.27 7.69 -2.46
CA LEU A 107 22.22 8.41 -1.74
C LEU A 107 22.52 9.88 -1.52
N ALA A 108 23.75 10.23 -1.17
CA ALA A 108 24.14 11.63 -1.02
C ALA A 108 23.93 12.40 -2.33
N THR A 109 24.25 11.77 -3.46
CA THR A 109 24.01 12.34 -4.80
C THR A 109 22.51 12.48 -5.11
N GLU A 110 21.72 11.48 -4.74
CA GLU A 110 20.25 11.51 -4.88
C GLU A 110 19.62 12.59 -3.97
N ALA A 111 20.14 12.74 -2.76
CA ALA A 111 19.72 13.76 -1.81
C ALA A 111 20.11 15.17 -2.29
N GLU A 112 21.27 15.38 -2.90
CA GLU A 112 21.66 16.70 -3.45
C GLU A 112 20.88 17.09 -4.72
N LYS A 113 20.44 16.12 -5.51
CA LYS A 113 19.54 16.36 -6.65
C LYS A 113 18.10 16.68 -6.22
N ALA A 114 17.73 16.40 -4.97
CA ALA A 114 16.47 16.84 -4.40
C ALA A 114 16.60 18.32 -3.95
N PRO A 115 15.80 19.25 -4.49
CA PRO A 115 15.90 20.67 -4.14
C PRO A 115 15.68 20.87 -2.63
N GLU A 116 16.48 21.75 -2.03
CA GLU A 116 16.33 22.15 -0.63
C GLU A 116 15.09 23.04 -0.50
N GLY A 117 13.96 22.41 -0.17
CA GLY A 117 12.77 23.06 0.35
C GLY A 117 12.33 22.32 1.61
N ASN A 118 12.18 23.05 2.72
CA ASN A 118 11.41 22.59 3.89
C ASN A 118 9.93 22.49 3.50
N ASP A 119 9.62 21.54 2.62
CA ASP A 119 8.28 21.27 2.18
C ASP A 119 8.12 19.77 2.04
N ALA A 120 7.00 19.27 2.53
CA ALA A 120 6.58 17.89 2.36
C ALA A 120 6.35 17.65 0.86
N GLY A 121 7.41 17.37 0.13
CA GLY A 121 7.43 17.33 -1.34
C GLY A 121 8.38 16.26 -1.83
N SER A 122 7.80 15.16 -2.28
CA SER A 122 8.49 13.96 -2.74
C SER A 122 9.12 14.11 -4.14
N SER A 123 10.41 13.76 -4.26
CA SER A 123 10.93 12.84 -5.28
C SER A 123 12.22 12.25 -4.69
N SER A 124 12.53 10.95 -4.71
CA SER A 124 12.27 9.95 -5.73
C SER A 124 12.22 8.55 -5.08
N GLY A 125 11.03 7.97 -4.97
CA GLY A 125 10.85 6.57 -4.53
C GLY A 125 9.54 6.30 -3.78
N VAL A 126 8.92 7.33 -3.20
CA VAL A 126 7.62 7.23 -2.54
C VAL A 126 6.67 8.24 -3.16
N GLY A 127 5.47 7.80 -3.55
CA GLY A 127 4.47 8.66 -4.16
C GLY A 127 4.09 9.85 -3.28
N TRP A 128 3.56 10.90 -3.90
CA TRP A 128 2.84 11.97 -3.25
C TRP A 128 1.73 11.41 -2.36
N ILE A 129 1.77 11.83 -1.10
CA ILE A 129 0.83 11.48 -0.06
C ILE A 129 0.23 12.80 0.42
N GLY A 130 -1.08 12.96 0.28
CA GLY A 130 -1.76 14.26 0.43
C GLY A 130 -1.85 14.77 1.87
N ALA A 131 -1.81 13.88 2.86
CA ALA A 131 -1.76 14.25 4.29
C ALA A 131 -0.77 13.34 5.04
N PRO A 132 -0.23 13.74 6.21
CA PRO A 132 0.72 12.91 6.94
C PRO A 132 0.21 11.48 7.16
N ALA A 133 1.06 10.49 6.88
CA ALA A 133 0.71 9.08 7.07
C ALA A 133 0.39 8.80 8.55
N PRO A 134 -0.60 7.94 8.85
CA PRO A 134 -0.89 7.54 10.23
C PRO A 134 0.32 6.86 10.88
N LYS A 135 0.53 7.12 12.17
CA LYS A 135 1.63 6.50 12.93
C LYS A 135 1.51 4.97 12.87
N ASN A 136 2.62 4.30 12.60
CA ASN A 136 2.76 2.83 12.52
C ASN A 136 2.07 2.14 11.33
N TYR A 137 1.46 2.89 10.40
CA TYR A 137 0.84 2.31 9.20
C TYR A 137 1.53 2.81 7.94
N SER A 138 1.70 1.91 6.97
CA SER A 138 2.28 2.24 5.67
C SER A 138 1.21 2.52 4.64
N ASP A 139 1.52 3.35 3.66
CA ASP A 139 0.74 3.44 2.41
C ASP A 139 0.82 2.10 1.67
N ILE A 140 -0.33 1.45 1.48
CA ILE A 140 -0.54 0.17 0.80
C ILE A 140 -1.39 0.34 -0.47
N SER A 141 -1.47 1.56 -1.01
CA SER A 141 -2.25 1.91 -2.20
C SER A 141 -1.78 1.21 -3.47
N ASP A 142 -0.62 0.55 -3.47
CA ASP A 142 -0.07 -0.22 -4.58
C ASP A 142 -0.44 -1.71 -4.54
N GLN A 143 -1.12 -2.17 -3.49
CA GLN A 143 -1.48 -3.58 -3.30
C GLN A 143 -2.76 -4.01 -4.04
N TYR A 144 -3.40 -3.10 -4.79
CA TYR A 144 -4.57 -3.44 -5.60
C TYR A 144 -4.20 -4.27 -6.83
N ASP A 145 -5.16 -5.02 -7.39
CA ASP A 145 -5.02 -5.65 -8.70
C ASP A 145 -5.50 -4.67 -9.79
N PRO A 146 -4.60 -4.14 -10.64
CA PRO A 146 -4.98 -3.17 -11.66
C PRO A 146 -5.88 -3.70 -12.77
N LYS A 147 -6.07 -5.02 -12.86
CA LYS A 147 -6.94 -5.63 -13.87
C LYS A 147 -8.41 -5.68 -13.46
N GLY A 148 -8.70 -5.74 -12.17
CA GLY A 148 -10.06 -5.80 -11.64
C GLY A 148 -10.56 -4.49 -11.07
N LEU A 149 -9.83 -3.39 -11.27
CA LEU A 149 -10.22 -2.07 -10.79
C LEU A 149 -11.37 -1.52 -11.67
N GLU A 150 -12.48 -1.17 -11.04
CA GLU A 150 -13.69 -0.70 -11.73
C GLU A 150 -14.17 0.60 -11.09
N LEU A 151 -14.65 1.53 -11.92
CA LEU A 151 -15.20 2.82 -11.49
C LEU A 151 -16.47 3.12 -12.29
N LEU A 152 -17.61 3.13 -11.61
CA LEU A 152 -18.93 3.39 -12.20
C LEU A 152 -19.29 4.88 -12.12
N ASN A 153 -20.18 5.28 -13.04
CA ASN A 153 -20.67 6.66 -13.22
C ASN A 153 -19.57 7.71 -13.45
N ARG A 154 -18.48 7.32 -14.10
CA ARG A 154 -17.35 8.20 -14.43
C ARG A 154 -17.53 8.83 -15.81
N ALA A 155 -17.41 10.15 -15.88
CA ALA A 155 -17.39 10.88 -17.14
C ALA A 155 -16.17 10.45 -18.00
N SER A 156 -16.41 10.18 -19.28
CA SER A 156 -15.40 9.58 -20.17
C SER A 156 -14.23 10.52 -20.51
N GLU A 157 -14.43 11.83 -20.34
CA GLU A 157 -13.48 12.90 -20.66
C GLU A 157 -12.33 13.01 -19.64
N PHE A 158 -12.53 12.45 -18.45
CA PHE A 158 -11.58 12.51 -17.35
C PHE A 158 -10.78 11.22 -17.17
N GLY A 159 -9.89 11.22 -16.17
CA GLY A 159 -9.04 10.09 -15.82
C GLY A 159 -9.81 8.81 -15.50
N THR A 160 -9.12 7.67 -15.50
CA THR A 160 -9.71 6.36 -15.20
C THR A 160 -9.62 6.02 -13.72
N ALA A 161 -10.19 4.90 -13.29
CA ALA A 161 -10.01 4.40 -11.92
C ALA A 161 -8.52 4.34 -11.48
N LYS A 162 -7.60 4.03 -12.41
CA LYS A 162 -6.15 3.97 -12.13
C LYS A 162 -5.55 5.33 -11.80
N THR A 163 -6.13 6.40 -12.35
CA THR A 163 -5.68 7.78 -12.12
C THR A 163 -5.73 8.14 -10.63
N LEU A 164 -6.73 7.63 -9.91
CA LEU A 164 -6.86 7.84 -8.46
C LEU A 164 -5.69 7.29 -7.64
N PHE A 165 -4.97 6.30 -8.17
CA PHE A 165 -3.84 5.67 -7.51
C PHE A 165 -2.49 6.17 -8.04
N ASP A 166 -2.46 7.16 -8.94
CA ASP A 166 -1.23 7.72 -9.46
C ASP A 166 -0.40 8.29 -8.30
N SER A 167 0.89 7.90 -8.24
CA SER A 167 1.82 8.29 -7.19
C SER A 167 2.32 9.74 -7.31
N SER A 168 2.01 10.44 -8.39
CA SER A 168 2.36 11.85 -8.59
C SER A 168 1.42 12.78 -7.83
N LYS A 169 1.92 13.99 -7.57
CA LYS A 169 1.14 15.09 -7.01
C LYS A 169 0.05 15.51 -8.01
N PRO A 170 -1.21 15.70 -7.58
CA PRO A 170 -2.29 16.20 -8.44
C PRO A 170 -1.88 17.46 -9.19
N SER A 171 -2.20 17.51 -10.48
CA SER A 171 -1.83 18.63 -11.34
C SER A 171 -2.42 19.96 -10.87
N SER A 172 -3.63 19.94 -10.28
CA SER A 172 -4.31 21.11 -9.72
C SER A 172 -3.60 21.75 -8.51
N LEU A 173 -2.64 21.05 -7.88
CA LEU A 173 -1.81 21.63 -6.81
C LEU A 173 -0.49 22.23 -7.31
N ASN A 174 -0.24 22.21 -8.63
CA ASN A 174 0.95 22.83 -9.20
C ASN A 174 0.64 24.29 -9.56
N ASN A 175 1.37 25.22 -8.95
CA ASN A 175 1.27 26.66 -9.24
C ASN A 175 1.61 27.04 -10.70
N ALA A 176 2.10 26.08 -11.50
CA ALA A 176 2.24 26.25 -12.93
C ALA A 176 0.90 25.94 -13.57
N LYS A 177 0.21 26.97 -14.09
CA LYS A 177 -0.91 26.83 -15.04
C LYS A 177 -0.64 25.61 -15.91
N GLY A 178 -1.53 24.61 -15.81
CA GLY A 178 -1.32 23.30 -16.43
C GLY A 178 -0.84 23.45 -17.88
N LYS A 179 0.07 22.57 -18.29
CA LYS A 179 0.44 22.48 -19.71
C LYS A 179 -0.85 22.26 -20.50
N ALA A 180 -1.24 23.23 -21.31
CA ALA A 180 -2.38 23.12 -22.22
C ALA A 180 -2.26 21.81 -23.02
N GLY A 181 -3.26 20.94 -22.92
CA GLY A 181 -3.31 19.64 -23.61
C GLY A 181 -2.84 18.41 -22.82
N ALA A 182 -2.54 18.52 -21.52
CA ALA A 182 -2.36 17.34 -20.67
C ALA A 182 -3.73 16.70 -20.34
N ALA A 183 -3.81 15.37 -20.40
CA ALA A 183 -5.03 14.66 -20.02
C ALA A 183 -5.36 14.90 -18.52
N PRO A 184 -6.64 15.00 -18.15
CA PRO A 184 -7.03 15.17 -16.75
C PRO A 184 -6.47 14.05 -15.87
N ASP A 185 -5.86 14.43 -14.75
CA ASP A 185 -5.33 13.50 -13.76
C ASP A 185 -6.26 13.35 -12.54
N TRP A 186 -7.55 13.56 -12.72
CA TRP A 186 -8.62 13.33 -11.75
C TRP A 186 -9.79 12.62 -12.43
N VAL A 187 -10.81 12.24 -11.67
CA VAL A 187 -12.06 11.69 -12.18
C VAL A 187 -13.23 12.57 -11.76
N GLU A 188 -14.25 12.63 -12.61
CA GLU A 188 -15.51 13.29 -12.31
C GLU A 188 -16.69 12.36 -12.59
N SER A 189 -17.82 12.61 -11.92
CA SER A 189 -19.06 11.89 -12.17
C SER A 189 -19.73 12.30 -13.47
N ASP A 190 -20.47 11.37 -14.08
CA ASP A 190 -21.06 11.56 -15.41
C ASP A 190 -22.47 12.11 -15.36
N THR A 191 -23.38 11.49 -14.61
CA THR A 191 -24.80 11.87 -14.64
C THR A 191 -25.25 12.61 -13.38
N ASP A 192 -24.75 12.22 -12.22
CA ASP A 192 -25.17 12.71 -10.91
C ASP A 192 -23.99 12.73 -9.94
N GLU A 193 -24.22 13.10 -8.68
CA GLU A 193 -23.21 13.25 -7.65
C GLU A 193 -22.74 11.90 -7.05
N GLN A 194 -22.93 10.78 -7.75
CA GLN A 194 -22.55 9.46 -7.25
C GLN A 194 -21.33 8.89 -7.99
N LEU A 195 -20.39 8.31 -7.25
CA LEU A 195 -19.26 7.57 -7.84
C LEU A 195 -19.03 6.29 -7.07
N MET A 196 -18.75 5.20 -7.79
CA MET A 196 -18.53 3.91 -7.16
C MET A 196 -17.25 3.26 -7.65
N LEU A 197 -16.27 3.16 -6.75
CA LEU A 197 -14.95 2.61 -6.99
C LEU A 197 -14.83 1.23 -6.35
N PHE A 198 -14.61 0.19 -7.15
CA PHE A 198 -14.29 -1.16 -6.70
C PHE A 198 -12.80 -1.44 -6.82
N ILE A 199 -12.19 -1.84 -5.70
CA ILE A 199 -10.74 -2.04 -5.54
C ILE A 199 -10.48 -3.48 -5.06
N PRO A 200 -10.12 -4.41 -5.95
CA PRO A 200 -9.65 -5.72 -5.55
C PRO A 200 -8.18 -5.66 -5.10
N PHE A 201 -7.80 -6.44 -4.08
CA PHE A 201 -6.44 -6.50 -3.57
C PHE A 201 -5.74 -7.82 -3.90
N GLN A 202 -4.43 -7.77 -4.12
CA GLN A 202 -3.59 -8.94 -4.42
C GLN A 202 -3.39 -9.87 -3.21
N SER A 203 -3.61 -9.34 -2.00
CA SER A 203 -3.47 -10.07 -0.75
C SER A 203 -4.54 -9.59 0.24
N THR A 204 -4.71 -10.30 1.34
CA THR A 204 -5.57 -9.84 2.42
C THR A 204 -4.87 -8.71 3.17
N LEU A 205 -5.52 -7.55 3.27
CA LEU A 205 -5.00 -6.36 3.91
C LEU A 205 -5.73 -6.08 5.23
N LYS A 206 -5.04 -5.41 6.15
CA LYS A 206 -5.66 -4.71 7.26
C LYS A 206 -5.68 -3.22 6.94
N VAL A 207 -6.85 -2.63 6.75
CA VAL A 207 -6.98 -1.22 6.38
C VAL A 207 -7.29 -0.38 7.62
N HIS A 208 -6.44 0.59 7.92
CA HIS A 208 -6.58 1.46 9.08
C HIS A 208 -7.30 2.77 8.74
N SER A 209 -6.92 3.41 7.64
CA SER A 209 -7.48 4.70 7.24
C SER A 209 -7.33 4.91 5.75
N LEU A 210 -8.17 5.77 5.19
CA LEU A 210 -8.09 6.24 3.82
C LEU A 210 -7.71 7.73 3.83
N GLN A 211 -7.09 8.19 2.75
CA GLN A 211 -7.03 9.61 2.43
C GLN A 211 -7.67 9.80 1.07
N ILE A 212 -8.59 10.75 0.99
CA ILE A 212 -9.27 11.13 -0.24
C ILE A 212 -8.84 12.54 -0.56
N THR A 213 -8.34 12.75 -1.77
CA THR A 213 -8.01 14.08 -2.28
C THR A 213 -9.06 14.50 -3.30
N SER A 214 -9.60 15.71 -3.14
CA SER A 214 -10.54 16.32 -4.07
C SER A 214 -10.22 17.81 -4.20
N LEU A 215 -10.03 18.27 -5.43
CA LEU A 215 -9.58 19.62 -5.76
C LEU A 215 -10.50 20.26 -6.80
N PRO A 216 -11.78 20.49 -6.48
CA PRO A 216 -12.66 21.22 -7.38
C PRO A 216 -12.14 22.65 -7.63
N PRO A 217 -12.44 23.24 -8.79
CA PRO A 217 -12.07 24.61 -9.11
C PRO A 217 -12.56 25.58 -8.03
N SER A 218 -11.72 26.54 -7.64
CA SER A 218 -12.09 27.53 -6.62
C SER A 218 -13.26 28.40 -7.08
N ALA A 219 -14.03 28.97 -6.15
CA ALA A 219 -15.21 29.79 -6.47
C ALA A 219 -14.88 30.99 -7.38
N ASP A 220 -13.64 31.49 -7.32
CA ASP A 220 -13.17 32.61 -8.13
C ASP A 220 -12.73 32.20 -9.55
N GLU A 221 -12.62 30.89 -9.84
CA GLU A 221 -12.32 30.38 -11.18
C GLU A 221 -13.58 30.31 -12.03
N GLU A 222 -13.58 31.00 -13.16
CA GLU A 222 -14.65 30.91 -14.17
C GLU A 222 -14.69 29.48 -14.75
N VAL A 223 -15.84 28.81 -14.58
CA VAL A 223 -16.17 27.55 -15.24
C VAL A 223 -17.23 27.83 -16.31
N GLU A 224 -17.26 27.00 -17.36
CA GLU A 224 -18.17 27.23 -18.50
C GLU A 224 -19.65 27.19 -18.06
N ASP A 225 -19.99 26.22 -17.20
CA ASP A 225 -21.32 26.07 -16.63
C ASP A 225 -21.20 25.94 -15.09
N GLU A 226 -21.74 26.92 -14.35
CA GLU A 226 -21.66 26.94 -12.88
C GLU A 226 -22.39 25.75 -12.23
N ASP A 227 -23.48 25.29 -12.85
CA ASP A 227 -24.27 24.14 -12.41
C ASP A 227 -23.51 22.80 -12.59
N GLU A 228 -22.49 22.77 -13.45
CA GLU A 228 -21.64 21.59 -13.67
C GLU A 228 -20.35 21.63 -12.84
N ARG A 229 -20.14 22.67 -12.01
CA ARG A 229 -18.95 22.78 -11.17
C ARG A 229 -18.87 21.58 -10.23
N PRO A 230 -17.84 20.72 -10.29
CA PRO A 230 -17.79 19.58 -9.42
C PRO A 230 -17.55 19.98 -7.97
N MET A 231 -18.12 19.22 -7.04
CA MET A 231 -17.95 19.39 -5.60
C MET A 231 -17.11 18.26 -4.99
N ARG A 232 -16.79 18.38 -3.71
CA ARG A 232 -16.06 17.34 -2.98
C ARG A 232 -17.02 16.30 -2.43
N PRO A 233 -16.59 15.05 -2.27
CA PRO A 233 -17.43 14.05 -1.63
C PRO A 233 -17.69 14.38 -0.15
N ARG A 234 -18.94 14.33 0.27
CA ARG A 234 -19.36 14.55 1.65
C ARG A 234 -19.59 13.22 2.34
N THR A 235 -20.43 12.37 1.78
CA THR A 235 -20.77 11.07 2.36
C THR A 235 -20.09 9.94 1.60
N VAL A 236 -19.34 9.11 2.33
CA VAL A 236 -18.61 7.97 1.78
C VAL A 236 -19.02 6.70 2.51
N SER A 237 -19.61 5.76 1.76
CA SER A 237 -19.98 4.43 2.23
C SER A 237 -18.96 3.40 1.79
N LEU A 238 -18.51 2.57 2.73
CA LEU A 238 -17.45 1.59 2.52
C LEU A 238 -17.99 0.17 2.66
N TYR A 239 -17.67 -0.67 1.67
CA TYR A 239 -18.00 -2.10 1.68
C TYR A 239 -16.73 -2.90 1.50
N THR A 240 -16.64 -4.07 2.13
CA THR A 240 -15.45 -4.93 2.04
C THR A 240 -15.81 -6.32 1.55
N ASN A 241 -14.86 -7.00 0.91
CA ASN A 241 -14.94 -8.42 0.56
C ASN A 241 -16.09 -8.75 -0.41
N ARG A 242 -16.37 -7.84 -1.35
CA ARG A 242 -17.26 -8.06 -2.48
C ARG A 242 -16.51 -8.73 -3.64
N SER A 243 -17.20 -9.59 -4.39
CA SER A 243 -16.61 -10.29 -5.54
C SER A 243 -16.62 -9.46 -6.84
N HIS A 244 -17.45 -8.43 -6.89
CA HIS A 244 -17.63 -7.52 -8.01
C HIS A 244 -18.03 -6.13 -7.49
N VAL A 245 -18.03 -5.14 -8.38
CA VAL A 245 -18.58 -3.81 -8.08
C VAL A 245 -20.06 -3.91 -7.74
N LEU A 246 -20.51 -3.13 -6.75
CA LEU A 246 -21.93 -3.05 -6.41
C LEU A 246 -22.65 -2.15 -7.43
N GLY A 247 -23.89 -2.49 -7.77
CA GLY A 247 -24.79 -1.54 -8.42
C GLY A 247 -25.24 -0.46 -7.43
N PHE A 248 -25.65 0.70 -7.91
CA PHE A 248 -26.18 1.78 -7.06
C PHE A 248 -27.43 1.35 -6.30
N ASP A 249 -28.39 0.70 -6.97
CA ASP A 249 -29.59 0.14 -6.32
C ASP A 249 -29.25 -0.93 -5.26
N GLU A 250 -28.23 -1.76 -5.54
CA GLU A 250 -27.78 -2.80 -4.61
C GLU A 250 -27.11 -2.20 -3.37
N ALA A 251 -26.43 -1.05 -3.52
CA ALA A 251 -25.77 -0.37 -2.42
C ALA A 251 -26.77 0.17 -1.38
N ASP A 252 -27.99 0.50 -1.80
CA ASP A 252 -29.07 0.99 -0.92
C ASP A 252 -29.64 -0.12 -0.03
N ASP A 253 -29.76 -1.34 -0.55
CA ASP A 253 -30.28 -2.50 0.18
C ASP A 253 -29.24 -3.13 1.11
N ILE A 254 -27.95 -2.89 0.84
CA ILE A 254 -26.85 -3.49 1.56
C ILE A 254 -26.31 -2.51 2.60
N PRO A 255 -26.25 -2.89 3.90
CA PRO A 255 -25.63 -2.04 4.90
C PRO A 255 -24.12 -1.92 4.64
N ALA A 256 -23.63 -0.68 4.55
CA ALA A 256 -22.21 -0.39 4.50
C ALA A 256 -21.51 -0.87 5.78
N VAL A 257 -20.25 -1.31 5.64
CA VAL A 257 -19.40 -1.70 6.77
C VAL A 257 -19.15 -0.49 7.67
N GLN A 258 -18.94 0.66 7.04
CA GLN A 258 -18.82 1.97 7.66
C GLN A 258 -19.23 3.03 6.66
N THR A 259 -20.05 3.98 7.10
CA THR A 259 -20.33 5.24 6.39
C THR A 259 -19.67 6.37 7.15
N VAL A 260 -19.03 7.28 6.42
CA VAL A 260 -18.33 8.45 6.97
C VAL A 260 -18.85 9.69 6.30
N THR A 261 -19.13 10.72 7.10
CA THR A 261 -19.42 12.07 6.62
C THR A 261 -18.17 12.91 6.82
N ILE A 262 -17.61 13.42 5.73
CA ILE A 262 -16.47 14.33 5.70
C ILE A 262 -17.02 15.75 5.83
N GLN A 263 -16.59 16.47 6.86
CA GLN A 263 -16.98 17.85 7.08
C GLN A 263 -16.04 18.80 6.32
N PRO A 264 -16.47 20.04 6.00
CA PRO A 264 -15.61 21.02 5.35
C PRO A 264 -14.27 21.24 6.08
N GLU A 265 -14.25 21.13 7.42
CA GLU A 265 -13.05 21.31 8.24
C GLU A 265 -12.07 20.12 8.18
N ASP A 266 -12.53 18.93 7.74
CA ASP A 266 -11.70 17.73 7.63
C ASP A 266 -10.75 17.78 6.42
N TRP A 267 -11.00 18.71 5.49
CA TRP A 267 -10.19 18.90 4.31
C TRP A 267 -8.97 19.78 4.59
N ASP A 268 -7.78 19.26 4.33
CA ASP A 268 -6.56 20.08 4.41
C ASP A 268 -6.63 21.21 3.35
N PRO A 269 -6.48 22.49 3.75
CA PRO A 269 -6.64 23.63 2.83
C PRO A 269 -5.49 23.76 1.82
N LYS A 270 -4.34 23.12 2.06
CA LYS A 270 -3.18 23.17 1.16
C LYS A 270 -3.20 22.03 0.15
N THR A 271 -3.66 20.86 0.56
CA THR A 271 -3.59 19.65 -0.29
C THR A 271 -4.95 19.16 -0.76
N GLY A 272 -6.05 19.73 -0.26
CA GLY A 272 -7.41 19.27 -0.56
C GLY A 272 -7.63 17.82 -0.17
N THR A 273 -6.95 17.35 0.88
CA THR A 273 -6.99 15.94 1.30
C THR A 273 -7.71 15.79 2.62
N ALA A 274 -8.75 14.95 2.64
CA ALA A 274 -9.46 14.54 3.86
C ALA A 274 -8.96 13.18 4.33
N LYS A 275 -8.75 13.04 5.65
CA LYS A 275 -8.39 11.77 6.28
C LYS A 275 -9.64 11.08 6.79
N VAL A 276 -9.88 9.86 6.31
CA VAL A 276 -11.01 9.03 6.73
C VAL A 276 -10.50 7.92 7.63
N ASP A 277 -10.72 8.06 8.93
CA ASP A 277 -10.37 7.05 9.91
C ASP A 277 -11.38 5.89 9.91
N LEU A 278 -10.88 4.66 9.76
CA LEU A 278 -11.72 3.48 9.74
C LEU A 278 -11.80 2.85 11.12
N ARG A 279 -12.92 2.18 11.40
CA ARG A 279 -13.08 1.30 12.55
C ARG A 279 -12.23 0.04 12.29
N PHE A 280 -10.93 0.12 12.58
CA PHE A 280 -9.93 -0.90 12.25
C PHE A 280 -10.36 -2.34 12.55
N VAL A 281 -11.11 -2.57 13.64
CA VAL A 281 -11.65 -3.89 14.01
C VAL A 281 -12.55 -4.52 12.93
N LYS A 282 -13.22 -3.71 12.09
CA LYS A 282 -14.04 -4.19 10.96
C LYS A 282 -13.23 -4.40 9.68
N PHE A 283 -12.02 -3.84 9.61
CA PHE A 283 -11.18 -3.82 8.41
C PHE A 283 -9.89 -4.64 8.60
N GLN A 284 -9.93 -5.70 9.42
CA GLN A 284 -8.78 -6.60 9.67
C GLN A 284 -8.48 -7.60 8.56
N SER A 285 -9.46 -7.89 7.70
CA SER A 285 -9.34 -8.91 6.66
C SER A 285 -10.07 -8.45 5.41
N VAL A 286 -9.41 -7.58 4.64
CA VAL A 286 -9.96 -6.95 3.44
C VAL A 286 -9.29 -7.53 2.20
N THR A 287 -10.05 -8.22 1.34
CA THR A 287 -9.60 -8.71 0.03
C THR A 287 -10.06 -7.84 -1.13
N SER A 288 -11.11 -7.04 -0.89
CA SER A 288 -11.58 -6.00 -1.80
C SER A 288 -12.24 -4.88 -1.00
N LEU A 289 -12.20 -3.66 -1.52
CA LEU A 289 -12.83 -2.47 -0.96
C LEU A 289 -13.68 -1.79 -2.02
N VAL A 290 -14.93 -1.51 -1.69
CA VAL A 290 -15.81 -0.64 -2.48
C VAL A 290 -15.90 0.69 -1.74
N ILE A 291 -15.59 1.77 -2.44
CA ILE A 291 -15.76 3.14 -1.97
C ILE A 291 -16.90 3.73 -2.78
N PHE A 292 -18.04 3.94 -2.13
CA PHE A 292 -19.20 4.59 -2.70
C PHE A 292 -19.24 6.04 -2.19
N PHE A 293 -19.01 6.98 -3.09
CA PHE A 293 -19.21 8.40 -2.86
C PHE A 293 -20.68 8.70 -3.18
N VAL A 294 -21.45 9.05 -2.13
CA VAL A 294 -22.92 9.07 -2.16
C VAL A 294 -23.46 10.44 -2.55
N ASP A 295 -22.88 11.48 -1.98
CA ASP A 295 -23.25 12.89 -2.18
C ASP A 295 -22.01 13.77 -2.01
N GLY A 296 -22.15 15.06 -2.32
CA GLY A 296 -21.07 16.02 -2.08
C GLY A 296 -21.39 17.20 -1.16
N ASP A 297 -20.43 18.11 -1.06
CA ASP A 297 -20.42 19.23 -0.12
C ASP A 297 -20.92 20.56 -0.70
N GLY A 298 -21.90 20.52 -1.60
CA GLY A 298 -22.52 21.70 -2.21
C GLY A 298 -23.87 21.40 -2.88
N ASP A 299 -24.28 22.28 -3.80
CA ASP A 299 -25.59 22.22 -4.49
C ASP A 299 -25.50 21.86 -6.00
N SER A 300 -24.30 21.52 -6.48
CA SER A 300 -24.05 21.00 -7.84
C SER A 300 -24.41 19.52 -8.00
N GLU A 301 -24.38 18.99 -9.21
CA GLU A 301 -24.68 17.58 -9.53
C GLU A 301 -23.43 16.75 -9.87
N LYS A 302 -22.22 17.31 -9.74
CA LYS A 302 -20.98 16.64 -10.13
C LYS A 302 -20.05 16.43 -8.95
N LEU A 303 -19.43 15.25 -8.85
CA LEU A 303 -18.36 14.98 -7.88
C LEU A 303 -17.01 14.90 -8.57
N ARG A 304 -15.97 15.42 -7.91
CA ARG A 304 -14.58 15.25 -8.34
C ARG A 304 -13.74 14.53 -7.30
N VAL A 305 -12.91 13.59 -7.76
CA VAL A 305 -11.90 12.91 -6.94
C VAL A 305 -10.56 12.85 -7.67
N ASP A 306 -9.50 13.28 -7.00
CA ASP A 306 -8.16 13.39 -7.57
C ASP A 306 -7.27 12.21 -7.19
N ARG A 307 -7.25 11.83 -5.91
CA ARG A 307 -6.42 10.72 -5.41
C ARG A 307 -7.12 9.96 -4.29
N VAL A 308 -6.82 8.67 -4.22
CA VAL A 308 -7.18 7.80 -3.09
C VAL A 308 -5.90 7.14 -2.59
N ARG A 309 -5.65 7.28 -1.28
CA ARG A 309 -4.58 6.56 -0.58
C ARG A 309 -5.13 5.68 0.52
N ILE A 310 -4.56 4.51 0.65
CA ILE A 310 -4.98 3.47 1.58
C ILE A 310 -3.82 3.19 2.53
N PHE A 311 -4.05 3.31 3.83
CA PHE A 311 -3.03 3.08 4.86
C PHE A 311 -3.40 1.89 5.72
N GLY A 312 -2.41 1.05 6.00
CA GLY A 312 -2.63 -0.16 6.76
C GLY A 312 -1.42 -1.09 6.76
N GLU A 313 -1.70 -2.38 6.93
CA GLU A 313 -0.74 -3.47 6.87
C GLU A 313 -1.10 -4.41 5.71
N ALA A 314 -0.12 -4.73 4.87
CA ALA A 314 -0.27 -5.79 3.89
C ALA A 314 -0.04 -7.14 4.56
N GLY A 315 -0.97 -8.09 4.37
CA GLY A 315 -0.78 -9.47 4.79
C GLY A 315 0.18 -10.24 3.89
N GLU A 316 0.43 -11.50 4.25
CA GLU A 316 1.23 -12.40 3.39
C GLU A 316 0.55 -12.54 2.02
N LYS A 317 1.33 -12.36 0.95
CA LYS A 317 0.84 -12.53 -0.42
C LYS A 317 0.36 -13.96 -0.58
N ARG A 318 -0.91 -14.13 -0.93
CA ARG A 318 -1.42 -15.45 -1.33
C ARG A 318 -0.72 -15.79 -2.65
N GLU A 319 0.17 -16.78 -2.65
CA GLU A 319 0.54 -17.41 -3.91
C GLU A 319 -0.74 -18.02 -4.49
N MET A 320 -1.22 -17.44 -5.58
CA MET A 320 -2.25 -18.06 -6.40
C MET A 320 -1.63 -19.33 -6.96
N GLY A 321 -1.88 -20.46 -6.29
CA GLY A 321 -1.52 -21.78 -6.80
C GLY A 321 -2.01 -21.88 -8.24
N LYS A 322 -1.13 -22.33 -9.14
CA LYS A 322 -1.49 -22.61 -10.53
C LYS A 322 -2.77 -23.43 -10.53
N LEU A 323 -3.83 -22.86 -11.12
CA LEU A 323 -5.00 -23.63 -11.55
C LEU A 323 -4.50 -24.64 -12.58
N GLU A 324 -4.15 -25.83 -12.13
CA GLU A 324 -4.01 -26.96 -13.03
C GLU A 324 -5.42 -27.30 -13.52
N LYS A 325 -5.60 -27.11 -14.82
CA LYS A 325 -6.76 -27.60 -15.54
C LYS A 325 -6.78 -29.12 -15.34
N ILE A 326 -7.72 -29.62 -14.54
CA ILE A 326 -8.03 -31.05 -14.48
C ILE A 326 -8.40 -31.44 -15.92
N GLY A 327 -7.47 -32.10 -16.59
CA GLY A 327 -7.68 -32.66 -17.91
C GLY A 327 -8.73 -33.76 -17.79
N ASP A 328 -9.61 -33.81 -18.78
CA ASP A 328 -10.64 -34.82 -18.95
C ASP A 328 -10.12 -36.21 -18.58
N GLU A 329 -10.73 -36.83 -17.56
CA GLU A 329 -10.52 -38.24 -17.28
C GLU A 329 -11.01 -39.05 -18.51
N PRO A 330 -10.20 -39.97 -19.06
CA PRO A 330 -10.70 -40.87 -20.08
C PRO A 330 -11.75 -41.80 -19.46
N GLU A 331 -12.93 -41.84 -20.09
CA GLU A 331 -14.03 -42.73 -19.76
C GLU A 331 -13.55 -44.16 -19.50
N LYS A 332 -13.81 -44.68 -18.30
CA LYS A 332 -13.71 -46.12 -18.03
C LYS A 332 -14.82 -46.84 -18.80
N PRO A 333 -14.52 -47.88 -19.61
CA PRO A 333 -15.56 -48.66 -20.23
C PRO A 333 -16.27 -49.52 -19.18
N SER A 334 -17.60 -49.47 -19.21
CA SER A 334 -18.50 -50.26 -18.38
C SER A 334 -18.34 -51.76 -18.66
N LEU A 335 -17.97 -52.55 -17.64
CA LEU A 335 -18.06 -54.01 -17.68
C LEU A 335 -19.25 -54.46 -16.84
N CYS A 336 -20.43 -54.46 -17.46
CA CYS A 336 -21.59 -55.22 -17.00
C CYS A 336 -21.98 -56.18 -18.10
N SER A 337 -21.46 -57.42 -18.02
CA SER A 337 -22.08 -58.67 -18.46
C SER A 337 -21.00 -59.71 -18.70
N TYR A 338 -20.87 -60.70 -17.81
CA TYR A 338 -20.86 -62.10 -18.24
C TYR A 338 -21.17 -62.97 -17.04
N MET A 339 -22.33 -63.63 -17.13
CA MET A 339 -22.88 -64.50 -16.11
C MET A 339 -22.09 -65.81 -16.03
N ASP A 340 -21.95 -66.25 -14.79
CA ASP A 340 -21.93 -67.63 -14.29
C ASP A 340 -22.09 -68.74 -15.34
N SER A 341 -21.08 -69.60 -15.45
CA SER A 341 -21.24 -70.97 -15.96
C SER A 341 -20.26 -71.89 -15.24
N ARG A 342 -20.75 -72.41 -14.11
CA ARG A 342 -20.22 -73.57 -13.41
C ARG A 342 -20.16 -74.79 -14.33
N HIS A 343 -18.96 -75.34 -14.52
CA HIS A 343 -18.76 -76.73 -14.95
C HIS A 343 -17.68 -77.41 -14.11
N ILE A 344 -18.17 -78.24 -13.18
CA ILE A 344 -17.74 -79.61 -12.83
C ILE A 344 -16.31 -80.00 -13.21
N HIS A 345 -15.47 -80.28 -12.20
CA HIS A 345 -14.78 -81.57 -12.10
C HIS A 345 -14.41 -81.95 -10.66
N THR A 346 -14.78 -83.18 -10.34
CA THR A 346 -14.51 -84.04 -9.19
C THR A 346 -13.05 -84.48 -9.09
N TYR A 347 -12.48 -84.61 -7.88
CA TYR A 347 -12.02 -85.89 -7.28
C TYR A 347 -11.28 -85.70 -5.94
N ASN A 348 -11.78 -86.41 -4.91
CA ASN A 348 -11.12 -87.26 -3.91
C ASN A 348 -10.23 -86.79 -2.72
N ASP A 349 -10.50 -87.54 -1.64
CA ASP A 349 -9.65 -88.08 -0.56
C ASP A 349 -9.38 -87.19 0.68
N ILE A 350 -10.01 -87.48 1.85
CA ILE A 350 -9.61 -88.43 2.93
C ILE A 350 -8.35 -87.87 3.65
N HIS A 351 -8.21 -87.64 4.97
CA HIS A 351 -8.62 -88.29 6.22
C HIS A 351 -8.47 -87.27 7.39
N ILE A 352 -9.40 -87.23 8.35
CA ILE A 352 -9.25 -87.60 9.78
C ILE A 352 -7.92 -87.23 10.46
N GLN A 353 -7.97 -86.43 11.53
CA GLN A 353 -7.37 -86.72 12.85
C GLN A 353 -8.00 -85.81 13.92
N TYR A 354 -8.42 -86.45 15.01
CA TYR A 354 -8.94 -85.90 16.26
C TYR A 354 -7.81 -85.29 17.11
N GLN A 355 -8.05 -84.11 17.70
CA GLN A 355 -8.01 -83.75 19.13
C GLN A 355 -7.64 -82.29 19.33
#